data_AF-A0A128A3K8-F1
#
_entry.id   AF-A0A128A3K8-F1
#
_cell.length_a   1.000
_cell.length_b   1.000
_cell.length_c   1.000
_cell.angle_alpha   90.00
_cell.angle_beta   90.00
_cell.angle_gamma   90.00
#
_symmetry.space_group_name_H-M   'P 1'
#
loop_
_entity.id
_entity.type
_entity.pdbx_description
1 polymer ?
#
loop_
_entity_poly.entity_id
_entity_poly.type
_entity_poly.pdbx_seq_one_letter_code
_entity_poly.pdbx_strand_id
1 'polypeptide(L)'
;MKNILALSIIFSLLMTSSFVAVYAQQPQLASYRETAHILVDEKVQNKTTAFITLASTSPVEMRVPADLSQRISNTANVTSVVITNAQNCITGVQDQGCILVNIVSPALVESYNITTIQTAARQIGDNLIDSMNKAFATNAQFNSVYINPKGDLSGALGTSGIVSGNRTISVIYTMSRPDSSYLFDGLTAILIPKQIRDDGGFFNAAQKMAQDSNSTVTFAITPGQGAQLYQLQVSKQIPIKSQVTSVKPLELLGVDKLEKSSYFDVGFFPLNSILDVTVISNQNVAITSHGGNLAPTTIKDGQKLPADLTKSGWIMDPEYGQRISAIYLFGKDTSVSTDQASLTLGNTIPSDNQNNTTISTPTPSAQNNYSMYALIGIVAAGGAAIYLFLKRR
;
A
#
# COMPACT_ATOMS: atom_id res chain seq x y z
N MET A 1 -77.65 -8.78 10.03
CA MET A 1 -76.31 -8.77 10.64
C MET A 1 -75.55 -10.03 10.24
N LYS A 2 -74.78 -10.01 9.14
CA LYS A 2 -73.73 -11.03 8.87
C LYS A 2 -72.79 -10.78 7.68
N ASN A 3 -73.00 -9.74 6.86
CA ASN A 3 -72.21 -9.56 5.62
C ASN A 3 -71.38 -8.26 5.53
N ILE A 4 -71.10 -7.57 6.64
CA ILE A 4 -70.27 -6.34 6.63
C ILE A 4 -68.91 -6.53 7.32
N LEU A 5 -68.65 -7.70 7.93
CA LEU A 5 -67.39 -7.94 8.65
C LEU A 5 -66.28 -8.61 7.82
N ALA A 6 -66.57 -9.03 6.58
CA ALA A 6 -65.61 -9.78 5.76
C ALA A 6 -64.76 -8.91 4.82
N LEU A 7 -65.13 -7.63 4.61
CA LEU A 7 -64.39 -6.74 3.70
C LEU A 7 -63.31 -5.89 4.40
N SER A 8 -63.33 -5.78 5.73
CA SER A 8 -62.37 -4.97 6.48
C SER A 8 -61.07 -5.71 6.83
N ILE A 9 -60.99 -7.03 6.59
CA ILE A 9 -59.78 -7.83 6.86
C ILE A 9 -58.87 -7.95 5.61
N ILE A 10 -59.40 -7.69 4.43
CA ILE A 10 -58.62 -7.77 3.17
C ILE A 10 -57.89 -6.45 2.87
N PHE A 11 -58.33 -5.31 3.43
CA PHE A 11 -57.63 -4.03 3.27
C PHE A 11 -56.52 -3.80 4.32
N SER A 12 -56.50 -4.57 5.40
CA SER A 12 -55.42 -4.51 6.42
C SER A 12 -54.23 -5.43 6.13
N LEU A 13 -54.26 -6.22 5.04
CA LEU A 13 -53.13 -7.07 4.62
C LEU A 13 -52.30 -6.48 3.45
N LEU A 14 -52.66 -5.30 2.95
CA LEU A 14 -52.00 -4.66 1.79
C LEU A 14 -51.10 -3.46 2.15
N MET A 15 -50.84 -3.21 3.46
CA MET A 15 -50.02 -2.09 3.93
C MET A 15 -48.88 -2.50 4.88
N THR A 16 -48.51 -3.78 4.93
CA THR A 16 -47.32 -4.25 5.66
C THR A 16 -46.46 -5.17 4.81
N SER A 17 -46.13 -4.70 3.61
CA SER A 17 -44.97 -5.18 2.87
C SER A 17 -44.33 -3.97 2.20
N SER A 18 -43.93 -3.01 3.05
CA SER A 18 -42.66 -2.34 2.81
C SER A 18 -41.61 -3.45 2.76
N PHE A 19 -41.43 -4.05 1.59
CA PHE A 19 -40.17 -4.64 1.23
C PHE A 19 -39.18 -3.52 1.51
N VAL A 20 -38.53 -3.59 2.68
CA VAL A 20 -37.22 -3.00 2.82
C VAL A 20 -36.42 -3.82 1.82
N ALA A 21 -36.42 -3.36 0.56
CA ALA A 21 -35.30 -3.62 -0.30
C ALA A 21 -34.13 -3.18 0.56
N VAL A 22 -33.44 -4.15 1.16
CA VAL A 22 -32.11 -3.96 1.67
C VAL A 22 -31.36 -3.57 0.42
N TYR A 23 -31.35 -2.27 0.11
CA TYR A 23 -30.55 -1.70 -0.94
C TYR A 23 -29.16 -2.18 -0.58
N ALA A 24 -28.65 -3.16 -1.33
CA ALA A 24 -27.25 -3.48 -1.29
C ALA A 24 -26.56 -2.15 -1.65
N GLN A 25 -26.03 -1.45 -0.65
CA GLN A 25 -25.31 -0.20 -0.87
C GLN A 25 -24.28 -0.49 -1.96
N GLN A 26 -24.36 0.27 -3.06
CA GLN A 26 -23.43 0.09 -4.15
C GLN A 26 -22.02 0.34 -3.62
N PRO A 27 -21.04 -0.54 -3.91
CA PRO A 27 -19.66 -0.33 -3.51
C PRO A 27 -19.16 1.04 -3.98
N GLN A 28 -18.57 1.79 -3.06
CA GLN A 28 -17.97 3.10 -3.33
C GLN A 28 -16.45 3.02 -3.18
N LEU A 29 -15.76 4.01 -3.74
CA LEU A 29 -14.32 4.21 -3.59
C LEU A 29 -14.09 5.59 -2.97
N ALA A 30 -13.39 5.62 -1.84
CA ALA A 30 -12.89 6.86 -1.26
C ALA A 30 -11.48 7.18 -1.78
N SER A 31 -11.08 8.45 -1.68
CA SER A 31 -9.70 8.88 -1.96
C SER A 31 -8.72 8.36 -0.90
N TYR A 32 -9.14 8.34 0.38
CA TYR A 32 -8.35 7.76 1.46
C TYR A 32 -8.36 6.24 1.41
N ARG A 33 -7.19 5.63 1.54
CA ARG A 33 -6.98 4.19 1.48
C ARG A 33 -6.00 3.78 2.57
N GLU A 34 -6.32 2.66 3.21
CA GLU A 34 -5.49 2.02 4.22
C GLU A 34 -5.13 0.61 3.77
N THR A 35 -3.86 0.24 3.88
CA THR A 35 -3.41 -1.09 3.45
C THR A 35 -2.31 -1.63 4.35
N ALA A 36 -2.45 -2.90 4.69
CA ALA A 36 -1.46 -3.70 5.39
C ALA A 36 -0.88 -4.69 4.39
N HIS A 37 0.44 -4.65 4.20
CA HIS A 37 1.13 -5.54 3.27
C HIS A 37 2.18 -6.36 4.01
N ILE A 38 2.21 -7.67 3.79
CA ILE A 38 3.30 -8.53 4.24
C ILE A 38 4.04 -9.05 3.01
N LEU A 39 5.33 -8.74 2.93
CA LEU A 39 6.23 -9.26 1.91
C LEU A 39 7.21 -10.25 2.53
N VAL A 40 7.08 -11.52 2.20
CA VAL A 40 8.13 -12.51 2.45
C VAL A 40 9.01 -12.58 1.21
N ASP A 41 10.26 -12.15 1.31
CA ASP A 41 11.20 -12.13 0.19
C ASP A 41 12.46 -12.94 0.53
N GLU A 42 12.46 -14.20 0.11
CA GLU A 42 13.60 -15.12 0.26
C GLU A 42 14.64 -14.97 -0.84
N LYS A 43 14.24 -14.39 -1.98
CA LYS A 43 15.15 -14.28 -3.12
C LYS A 43 16.13 -13.15 -2.89
N VAL A 44 15.60 -11.95 -2.62
CA VAL A 44 16.37 -10.72 -2.85
C VAL A 44 16.84 -10.08 -1.57
N GLN A 45 15.97 -9.95 -0.58
CA GLN A 45 16.33 -9.41 0.73
C GLN A 45 16.65 -10.46 1.79
N ASN A 46 16.15 -11.68 1.59
CA ASN A 46 16.07 -12.71 2.62
C ASN A 46 15.43 -12.17 3.93
N LYS A 47 14.30 -11.47 3.78
CA LYS A 47 13.58 -10.77 4.86
C LYS A 47 12.07 -10.89 4.68
N THR A 48 11.36 -10.92 5.80
CA THR A 48 9.94 -10.60 5.86
C THR A 48 9.78 -9.13 6.21
N THR A 49 9.00 -8.39 5.43
CA THR A 49 8.70 -6.98 5.69
C THR A 49 7.21 -6.79 5.86
N ALA A 50 6.79 -6.23 6.98
CA ALA A 50 5.44 -5.79 7.20
C ALA A 50 5.33 -4.29 6.92
N PHE A 51 4.25 -3.86 6.28
CA PHE A 51 3.97 -2.46 5.97
C PHE A 51 2.55 -2.12 6.38
N ILE A 52 2.35 -0.91 6.90
CA ILE A 52 1.06 -0.23 6.86
C ILE A 52 1.25 1.04 6.02
N THR A 53 0.38 1.24 5.04
CA THR A 53 0.35 2.45 4.20
C THR A 53 -1.00 3.14 4.31
N LEU A 54 -0.97 4.41 4.66
CA LEU A 54 -2.10 5.34 4.63
C LEU A 54 -1.90 6.27 3.43
N ALA A 55 -2.80 6.20 2.46
CA ALA A 55 -2.67 6.93 1.21
C ALA A 55 -3.91 7.77 0.91
N SER A 56 -3.74 8.90 0.24
CA SER A 56 -4.86 9.69 -0.27
C SER A 56 -4.45 10.51 -1.49
N THR A 57 -5.43 10.86 -2.33
CA THR A 57 -5.30 11.88 -3.37
C THR A 57 -5.93 13.23 -2.98
N SER A 58 -6.51 13.31 -1.78
CA SER A 58 -7.27 14.45 -1.29
C SER A 58 -6.44 15.31 -0.33
N PRO A 59 -6.30 16.62 -0.57
CA PRO A 59 -5.57 17.52 0.32
C PRO A 59 -6.30 17.79 1.65
N VAL A 60 -7.59 17.42 1.77
CA VAL A 60 -8.31 17.54 3.04
C VAL A 60 -8.12 16.33 3.96
N GLU A 61 -7.83 15.16 3.37
CA GLU A 61 -7.51 13.91 4.07
C GLU A 61 -6.01 13.79 4.38
N MET A 62 -5.15 14.34 3.52
CA MET A 62 -3.73 14.52 3.78
C MET A 62 -3.34 16.00 3.65
N ARG A 63 -3.20 16.67 4.79
CA ARG A 63 -3.06 18.13 4.93
C ARG A 63 -1.60 18.57 4.81
N VAL A 64 -0.98 18.30 3.67
CA VAL A 64 0.30 18.94 3.34
C VAL A 64 0.09 20.47 3.28
N PRO A 65 0.98 21.28 3.89
CA PRO A 65 0.90 22.73 3.79
C PRO A 65 0.77 23.21 2.33
N ALA A 66 -0.18 24.11 2.09
CA ALA A 66 -0.56 24.51 0.73
C ALA A 66 0.60 25.16 -0.05
N ASP A 67 1.46 25.91 0.64
CA ASP A 67 2.66 26.52 0.06
C ASP A 67 3.65 25.47 -0.44
N LEU A 68 3.90 24.42 0.36
CA LEU A 68 4.75 23.31 -0.03
C LEU A 68 4.11 22.50 -1.17
N SER A 69 2.83 22.17 -1.06
CA SER A 69 2.10 21.40 -2.07
C SER A 69 2.14 22.11 -3.43
N GLN A 70 1.88 23.43 -3.47
CA GLN A 70 1.94 24.23 -4.69
C GLN A 70 3.37 24.29 -5.26
N ARG A 71 4.39 24.45 -4.41
CA ARG A 71 5.79 24.45 -4.86
C ARG A 71 6.20 23.13 -5.50
N ILE A 72 5.83 21.99 -4.90
CA ILE A 72 6.08 20.67 -5.48
C ILE A 72 5.40 20.55 -6.84
N SER A 73 4.12 20.93 -6.95
CA SER A 73 3.37 20.87 -8.21
C SER A 73 3.93 21.78 -9.32
N ASN A 74 4.48 22.94 -8.96
CA ASN A 74 4.96 23.93 -9.92
C ASN A 74 6.44 23.73 -10.28
N THR A 75 7.17 22.89 -9.55
CA THR A 75 8.58 22.64 -9.81
C THR A 75 8.70 21.59 -10.91
N ALA A 76 9.11 22.02 -12.10
CA ALA A 76 9.27 21.15 -13.26
C ALA A 76 10.20 19.96 -12.95
N ASN A 77 9.93 18.83 -13.60
CA ASN A 77 10.71 17.59 -13.51
C ASN A 77 10.66 16.85 -12.16
N VAL A 78 10.04 17.40 -11.11
CA VAL A 78 9.88 16.68 -9.83
C VAL A 78 8.86 15.55 -9.99
N THR A 79 9.28 14.34 -9.65
CA THR A 79 8.44 13.14 -9.70
C THR A 79 7.99 12.68 -8.33
N SER A 80 8.75 12.98 -7.27
CA SER A 80 8.30 12.77 -5.90
C SER A 80 9.20 13.49 -4.90
N VAL A 81 8.65 13.83 -3.75
CA VAL A 81 9.41 14.23 -2.56
C VAL A 81 9.15 13.24 -1.44
N VAL A 82 10.22 12.80 -0.76
CA VAL A 82 10.16 11.75 0.27
C VAL A 82 10.85 12.22 1.55
N ILE A 83 10.27 11.91 2.70
CA ILE A 83 10.88 12.06 4.04
C ILE A 83 10.93 10.67 4.66
N THR A 84 12.08 10.27 5.21
CA THR A 84 12.22 8.94 5.83
C THR A 84 13.29 8.91 6.92
N ASN A 85 13.14 8.01 7.89
CA ASN A 85 14.20 7.64 8.83
C ASN A 85 14.80 6.26 8.55
N ALA A 86 14.64 5.75 7.32
CA ALA A 86 15.25 4.50 6.90
C ALA A 86 16.75 4.48 7.22
N GLN A 87 17.24 3.36 7.76
CA GLN A 87 18.66 3.17 8.09
C GLN A 87 19.58 3.55 6.92
N ASN A 88 19.19 3.15 5.71
CA ASN A 88 19.87 3.46 4.47
C ASN A 88 18.84 4.04 3.49
N CYS A 89 18.76 5.36 3.36
CA CYS A 89 17.82 6.01 2.45
C CYS A 89 18.32 6.03 0.99
N ILE A 90 19.65 6.05 0.81
CA ILE A 90 20.35 5.90 -0.46
C ILE A 90 21.71 5.24 -0.21
N THR A 91 22.31 4.65 -1.24
CA THR A 91 23.65 4.09 -1.16
C THR A 91 24.66 5.13 -0.66
N GLY A 92 25.37 4.82 0.42
CA GLY A 92 26.39 5.69 1.03
C GLY A 92 25.89 6.60 2.15
N VAL A 93 24.58 6.69 2.40
CA VAL A 93 24.01 7.39 3.55
C VAL A 93 23.53 6.37 4.57
N GLN A 94 24.11 6.40 5.77
CA GLN A 94 23.79 5.47 6.87
C GLN A 94 23.51 6.27 8.15
N ASP A 95 22.64 5.74 9.01
CA ASP A 95 22.32 6.30 10.33
C ASP A 95 21.82 7.76 10.30
N GLN A 96 21.21 8.19 9.19
CA GLN A 96 20.67 9.54 9.03
C GLN A 96 19.22 9.49 8.56
N GLY A 97 18.42 10.47 9.00
CA GLY A 97 17.12 10.75 8.39
C GLY A 97 17.32 11.49 7.08
N CYS A 98 16.43 11.28 6.11
CA CYS A 98 16.61 11.81 4.76
C CYS A 98 15.37 12.52 4.23
N ILE A 99 15.62 13.57 3.44
CA ILE A 99 14.66 14.14 2.51
C ILE A 99 15.20 13.92 1.10
N LEU A 100 14.40 13.31 0.23
CA LEU A 100 14.77 13.02 -1.15
C LEU A 100 13.85 13.81 -2.08
N VAL A 101 14.44 14.59 -2.99
CA VAL A 101 13.74 15.21 -4.11
C VAL A 101 14.10 14.42 -5.37
N ASN A 102 13.15 13.64 -5.87
CA ASN A 102 13.34 12.84 -7.08
C ASN A 102 12.88 13.64 -8.29
N ILE A 103 13.73 13.67 -9.31
CA ILE A 103 13.45 14.35 -10.58
C ILE A 103 13.67 13.42 -11.77
N VAL A 104 12.96 13.68 -12.86
CA VAL A 104 13.20 13.07 -14.17
C VAL A 104 13.48 14.17 -15.17
N SER A 105 14.72 14.19 -15.69
CA SER A 105 15.11 15.13 -16.74
C SER A 105 16.02 14.43 -17.76
N PRO A 106 15.45 13.93 -18.88
CA PRO A 106 16.22 13.30 -19.94
C PRO A 106 17.33 14.22 -20.48
N ALA A 107 17.02 15.50 -20.67
CA ALA A 107 17.98 16.50 -21.14
C ALA A 107 19.21 16.65 -20.22
N LEU A 108 19.01 16.63 -18.89
CA LEU A 108 20.14 16.67 -17.95
C LEU A 108 21.00 15.40 -18.06
N VAL A 109 20.37 14.22 -18.06
CA VAL A 109 21.10 12.95 -18.13
C VAL A 109 21.80 12.77 -19.50
N GLU A 110 21.25 13.33 -20.58
CA GLU A 110 21.83 13.31 -21.94
C GLU A 110 22.97 14.32 -22.13
N SER A 111 23.20 15.22 -21.18
CA SER A 111 24.40 16.07 -21.21
C SER A 111 25.69 15.28 -21.01
N TYR A 112 25.61 14.07 -20.43
CA TYR A 112 26.75 13.23 -20.00
C TYR A 112 27.80 13.97 -19.15
N ASN A 113 27.45 15.12 -18.58
CA ASN A 113 28.31 15.94 -17.74
C ASN A 113 27.84 15.84 -16.29
N ILE A 114 28.58 15.07 -15.49
CA ILE A 114 28.24 14.80 -14.08
C ILE A 114 28.11 16.08 -13.26
N THR A 115 29.01 17.05 -13.45
CA THR A 115 29.00 18.32 -12.71
C THR A 115 27.76 19.14 -13.05
N THR A 116 27.37 19.18 -14.33
CA THR A 116 26.14 19.85 -14.78
C THR A 116 24.91 19.18 -14.19
N ILE A 117 24.84 17.84 -14.23
CA ILE A 117 23.73 17.07 -13.67
C ILE A 117 23.58 17.36 -12.17
N GLN A 118 24.68 17.27 -11.41
CA GLN A 118 24.66 17.48 -9.96
C GLN A 118 24.26 18.92 -9.61
N THR A 119 24.83 19.92 -10.29
CA THR A 119 24.55 21.32 -10.01
C THR A 119 23.11 21.68 -10.34
N ALA A 120 22.62 21.30 -11.52
CA ALA A 120 21.25 21.61 -11.95
C ALA A 120 20.19 20.84 -11.13
N ALA A 121 20.44 19.57 -10.81
CA ALA A 121 19.53 18.80 -9.96
C ALA A 121 19.49 19.39 -8.54
N ARG A 122 20.65 19.72 -7.96
CA ARG A 122 20.71 20.36 -6.64
C ARG A 122 19.92 21.66 -6.60
N GLN A 123 20.02 22.52 -7.62
CA GLN A 123 19.23 23.75 -7.68
C GLN A 123 17.72 23.48 -7.58
N ILE A 124 17.22 22.41 -8.20
CA ILE A 124 15.82 22.00 -8.09
C ILE A 124 15.48 21.57 -6.66
N GLY A 125 16.33 20.78 -6.02
CA GLY A 125 16.14 20.38 -4.62
C GLY A 125 16.20 21.56 -3.64
N ASP A 126 17.15 22.47 -3.84
CA ASP A 126 17.39 23.62 -2.95
C ASP A 126 16.20 24.60 -2.99
N ASN A 127 15.45 24.64 -4.11
CA ASN A 127 14.20 25.39 -4.20
C ASN A 127 13.05 24.84 -3.33
N LEU A 128 13.14 23.58 -2.90
CA LEU A 128 12.10 22.89 -2.12
C LEU A 128 12.48 22.66 -0.65
N ILE A 129 13.78 22.48 -0.36
CA ILE A 129 14.23 22.02 0.95
C ILE A 129 13.83 22.94 2.11
N ASP A 130 13.88 24.27 1.92
CA ASP A 130 13.48 25.21 2.98
C ASP A 130 11.99 25.11 3.30
N SER A 131 11.16 24.90 2.27
CA SER A 131 9.72 24.71 2.46
C SER A 131 9.43 23.37 3.14
N MET A 132 10.19 22.33 2.82
CA MET A 132 10.12 21.02 3.47
C MET A 132 10.51 21.10 4.95
N ASN A 133 11.66 21.72 5.25
CA ASN A 133 12.15 21.92 6.60
C ASN A 133 11.16 22.71 7.46
N LYS A 134 10.58 23.77 6.89
CA LYS A 134 9.53 24.55 7.57
C LYS A 134 8.25 23.75 7.77
N ALA A 135 7.78 23.05 6.74
CA ALA A 135 6.51 22.31 6.78
C ALA A 135 6.51 21.18 7.81
N PHE A 136 7.64 20.48 7.96
CA PHE A 136 7.74 19.28 8.79
C PHE A 136 8.65 19.46 10.02
N ALA A 137 9.03 20.71 10.33
CA ALA A 137 9.93 21.04 11.43
C ALA A 137 11.25 20.24 11.42
N THR A 138 11.83 20.05 10.24
CA THR A 138 13.12 19.37 10.04
C THR A 138 14.24 20.36 9.80
N ASN A 139 15.49 19.88 9.82
CA ASN A 139 16.69 20.69 9.59
C ASN A 139 17.63 20.05 8.56
N ALA A 140 17.08 19.32 7.59
CA ALA A 140 17.86 18.55 6.63
C ALA A 140 18.73 19.47 5.76
N GLN A 141 19.99 19.07 5.60
CA GLN A 141 21.03 19.79 4.86
C GLN A 141 21.46 18.98 3.65
N PHE A 142 21.92 19.66 2.60
CA PHE A 142 22.36 19.01 1.38
C PHE A 142 23.46 17.97 1.68
N ASN A 143 23.29 16.76 1.14
CA ASN A 143 24.26 15.69 1.24
C ASN A 143 24.87 15.35 -0.12
N SER A 144 24.03 14.96 -1.08
CA SER A 144 24.51 14.46 -2.37
C SER A 144 23.45 14.52 -3.46
N VAL A 145 23.89 14.30 -4.70
CA VAL A 145 23.01 14.02 -5.84
C VAL A 145 23.37 12.63 -6.38
N TYR A 146 22.37 11.76 -6.44
CA TYR A 146 22.51 10.40 -6.93
C TYR A 146 21.77 10.24 -8.26
N ILE A 147 22.43 9.65 -9.26
CA ILE A 147 21.82 9.37 -10.57
C ILE A 147 21.44 7.90 -10.58
N ASN A 148 20.14 7.61 -10.64
CA ASN A 148 19.65 6.24 -10.73
C ASN A 148 19.91 5.71 -12.17
N PRO A 149 20.67 4.61 -12.34
CA PRO A 149 21.00 4.06 -13.67
C PRO A 149 19.75 3.61 -14.48
N LYS A 150 19.89 3.51 -15.81
CA LYS A 150 18.83 2.98 -16.71
C LYS A 150 18.57 1.49 -16.43
N GLY A 151 17.28 1.09 -16.41
CA GLY A 151 16.71 -0.28 -16.54
C GLY A 151 17.25 -1.32 -15.56
N ASP A 152 16.50 -1.78 -14.55
CA ASP A 152 15.52 -2.87 -14.64
C ASP A 152 14.39 -2.72 -13.60
N LEU A 153 14.40 -1.60 -12.87
CA LEU A 153 13.52 -1.36 -11.73
C LEU A 153 12.03 -1.44 -12.11
N SER A 154 11.60 -0.78 -13.19
CA SER A 154 10.17 -0.75 -13.55
C SER A 154 9.59 -2.13 -13.91
N GLY A 155 10.41 -3.04 -14.46
CA GLY A 155 9.98 -4.37 -14.88
C GLY A 155 9.97 -5.39 -13.73
N ALA A 156 11.00 -5.36 -12.87
CA ALA A 156 11.13 -6.31 -11.77
C ALA A 156 10.14 -6.07 -10.62
N LEU A 157 9.59 -4.87 -10.52
CA LEU A 157 8.77 -4.45 -9.38
C LEU A 157 7.27 -4.57 -9.57
N GLY A 158 6.80 -4.84 -10.79
CA GLY A 158 5.37 -4.67 -11.11
C GLY A 158 4.84 -3.27 -10.74
N THR A 159 5.72 -2.25 -10.72
CA THR A 159 5.34 -0.88 -10.37
C THR A 159 4.92 -0.15 -11.63
N SER A 160 3.76 0.51 -11.60
CA SER A 160 3.53 1.63 -12.50
C SER A 160 4.58 2.70 -12.15
N GLY A 161 5.53 2.92 -13.04
CA GLY A 161 6.81 3.58 -12.76
C GLY A 161 6.72 5.07 -12.50
N ILE A 162 6.49 5.48 -11.24
CA ILE A 162 6.41 6.91 -10.87
C ILE A 162 7.47 7.35 -9.85
N VAL A 163 7.94 6.47 -8.95
CA VAL A 163 8.83 6.92 -7.83
C VAL A 163 10.32 6.67 -8.08
N SER A 164 10.68 5.72 -8.96
CA SER A 164 12.05 5.56 -9.45
C SER A 164 12.02 5.12 -10.91
N GLY A 165 11.53 6.03 -11.75
CA GLY A 165 11.57 5.89 -13.19
C GLY A 165 13.01 5.75 -13.70
N ASN A 166 13.13 5.08 -14.82
CA ASN A 166 14.31 5.02 -15.67
C ASN A 166 15.01 6.40 -15.74
N ARG A 167 16.30 6.50 -15.33
CA ARG A 167 17.09 7.76 -15.32
C ARG A 167 16.59 8.86 -14.38
N THR A 168 16.02 8.50 -13.23
CA THR A 168 15.72 9.48 -12.17
C THR A 168 17.01 10.01 -11.55
N ILE A 169 16.99 11.26 -11.11
CA ILE A 169 18.05 11.86 -10.30
C ILE A 169 17.43 12.14 -8.92
N SER A 170 18.08 11.70 -7.86
CA SER A 170 17.67 11.96 -6.48
C SER A 170 18.60 13.00 -5.87
N VAL A 171 18.05 14.10 -5.40
CA VAL A 171 18.77 15.08 -4.58
C VAL A 171 18.51 14.75 -3.13
N ILE A 172 19.58 14.47 -2.38
CA ILE A 172 19.50 13.93 -1.03
C ILE A 172 19.92 14.99 -0.02
N TYR A 173 19.07 15.19 0.97
CA TYR A 173 19.30 16.00 2.14
C TYR A 173 19.24 15.11 3.36
N THR A 174 20.13 15.33 4.34
CA THR A 174 20.21 14.50 5.55
C THR A 174 20.05 15.32 6.82
N MET A 175 19.49 14.69 7.85
CA MET A 175 19.27 15.21 9.19
C MET A 175 19.60 14.15 10.24
N SER A 176 19.64 14.54 11.51
CA SER A 176 19.66 13.55 12.60
C SER A 176 18.50 12.58 12.44
N ARG A 177 18.76 11.29 12.59
CA ARG A 177 17.76 10.26 12.40
C ARG A 177 16.79 10.22 13.60
N PRO A 178 15.51 10.60 13.43
CA PRO A 178 14.54 10.48 14.50
C PRO A 178 14.14 9.01 14.71
N ASP A 179 13.74 8.68 15.94
CA ASP A 179 13.02 7.44 16.20
C ASP A 179 11.73 7.37 15.37
N SER A 180 11.33 6.16 14.98
CA SER A 180 10.15 5.96 14.13
C SER A 180 8.87 6.46 14.78
N SER A 181 8.68 6.27 16.09
CA SER A 181 7.54 6.80 16.83
C SER A 181 7.50 8.33 16.76
N TYR A 182 8.63 8.99 17.02
CA TYR A 182 8.74 10.45 16.98
C TYR A 182 8.46 11.00 15.58
N LEU A 183 9.04 10.40 14.54
CA LEU A 183 8.79 10.82 13.15
C LEU A 183 7.33 10.59 12.74
N PHE A 184 6.75 9.45 13.10
CA PHE A 184 5.34 9.16 12.82
C PHE A 184 4.40 10.17 13.49
N ASP A 185 4.59 10.43 14.78
CA ASP A 185 3.75 11.37 15.52
C ASP A 185 3.90 12.80 14.99
N GLY A 186 5.15 13.23 14.69
CA GLY A 186 5.42 14.55 14.10
C GLY A 186 4.77 14.73 12.73
N LEU A 187 4.91 13.75 11.83
CA LEU A 187 4.30 13.80 10.50
C LEU A 187 2.77 13.75 10.59
N THR A 188 2.20 12.83 11.38
CA THR A 188 0.75 12.64 11.46
C THR A 188 0.03 13.79 12.15
N ALA A 189 0.68 14.49 13.09
CA ALA A 189 0.13 15.69 13.70
C ALA A 189 -0.13 16.82 12.68
N ILE A 190 0.69 16.89 11.63
CA ILE A 190 0.58 17.86 10.55
C ILE A 190 -0.35 17.34 9.46
N LEU A 191 -0.09 16.12 9.00
CA LEU A 191 -0.65 15.56 7.78
C LEU A 191 -2.05 14.99 7.95
N ILE A 192 -2.33 14.31 9.07
CA ILE A 192 -3.56 13.50 9.20
C ILE A 192 -4.58 14.23 10.09
N PRO A 193 -5.79 14.54 9.58
CA PRO A 193 -6.86 15.13 10.35
C PRO A 193 -7.16 14.35 11.63
N LYS A 194 -7.52 15.07 12.70
CA LYS A 194 -7.90 14.44 13.98
C LYS A 194 -8.99 13.37 13.80
N GLN A 195 -9.97 13.61 12.94
CA GLN A 195 -11.02 12.63 12.62
C GLN A 195 -10.43 11.29 12.17
N ILE A 196 -9.62 11.26 11.10
CA ILE A 196 -8.99 10.02 10.60
C ILE A 196 -8.12 9.34 11.67
N ARG A 197 -7.44 10.12 12.52
CA ARG A 197 -6.62 9.58 13.62
C ARG A 197 -7.47 8.95 14.73
N ASP A 198 -8.56 9.61 15.11
CA ASP A 198 -9.48 9.14 16.16
C ASP A 198 -10.33 7.96 15.67
N ASP A 199 -10.59 7.88 14.35
CA ASP A 199 -11.37 6.80 13.72
C ASP A 199 -10.62 5.44 13.68
N GLY A 200 -9.35 5.41 14.08
CA GLY A 200 -8.59 4.21 14.40
C GLY A 200 -8.23 3.34 13.19
N GLY A 201 -8.41 2.02 13.33
CA GLY A 201 -8.12 1.05 12.29
C GLY A 201 -6.63 0.92 11.96
N PHE A 202 -6.27 1.04 10.68
CA PHE A 202 -4.88 0.86 10.23
C PHE A 202 -3.98 1.99 10.73
N PHE A 203 -4.52 3.18 11.03
CA PHE A 203 -3.76 4.24 11.68
C PHE A 203 -3.19 3.77 13.02
N ASN A 204 -4.00 3.10 13.85
CA ASN A 204 -3.56 2.56 15.13
C ASN A 204 -2.52 1.46 14.96
N ALA A 205 -2.68 0.59 13.96
CA ALA A 205 -1.68 -0.42 13.62
C ALA A 205 -0.34 0.20 13.19
N ALA A 206 -0.38 1.23 12.33
CA ALA A 206 0.81 1.98 11.92
C ALA A 206 1.51 2.64 13.12
N GLN A 207 0.74 3.28 14.00
CA GLN A 207 1.27 3.90 15.22
C GLN A 207 1.91 2.86 16.13
N LYS A 208 1.27 1.69 16.28
CA LYS A 208 1.82 0.59 17.08
C LYS A 208 3.12 0.06 16.49
N MET A 209 3.18 -0.14 15.17
CA MET A 209 4.39 -0.55 14.48
C MET A 209 5.52 0.47 14.64
N ALA A 210 5.23 1.77 14.60
CA ALA A 210 6.24 2.82 14.70
C ALA A 210 6.98 2.83 16.06
N GLN A 211 6.42 2.18 17.10
CA GLN A 211 7.07 2.03 18.41
C GLN A 211 8.23 1.02 18.40
N ASP A 212 8.34 0.17 17.37
CA ASP A 212 9.46 -0.77 17.24
C ASP A 212 10.72 -0.06 16.75
N SER A 213 11.87 -0.34 17.38
CA SER A 213 13.14 0.28 17.01
C SER A 213 13.66 -0.13 15.63
N ASN A 214 13.17 -1.23 15.07
CA ASN A 214 13.48 -1.68 13.71
C ASN A 214 12.47 -1.19 12.67
N SER A 215 11.48 -0.40 13.09
CA SER A 215 10.54 0.21 12.15
C SER A 215 11.17 1.37 11.43
N THR A 216 10.63 1.67 10.25
CA THR A 216 10.95 2.84 9.43
C THR A 216 9.66 3.53 9.05
N VAL A 217 9.67 4.85 9.11
CA VAL A 217 8.57 5.72 8.68
C VAL A 217 9.00 6.44 7.42
N THR A 218 8.13 6.43 6.42
CA THR A 218 8.34 7.10 5.14
C THR A 218 7.09 7.85 4.75
N PHE A 219 7.22 9.14 4.46
CA PHE A 219 6.16 9.93 3.83
C PHE A 219 6.60 10.34 2.43
N ALA A 220 5.71 10.19 1.45
CA ALA A 220 5.96 10.55 0.06
C ALA A 220 4.82 11.40 -0.52
N ILE A 221 5.20 12.40 -1.32
CA ILE A 221 4.31 13.21 -2.15
C ILE A 221 4.71 12.99 -3.60
N THR A 222 3.78 12.52 -4.42
CA THR A 222 3.97 12.33 -5.86
C THR A 222 3.04 13.28 -6.61
N PRO A 223 3.54 14.32 -7.28
CA PRO A 223 2.71 15.16 -8.12
C PRO A 223 2.13 14.38 -9.30
N GLY A 224 0.86 14.64 -9.62
CA GLY A 224 0.16 14.06 -10.76
C GLY A 224 -0.63 15.11 -11.53
N GLN A 225 -1.25 14.70 -12.65
CA GLN A 225 -2.12 15.58 -13.42
C GLN A 225 -3.44 15.79 -12.64
N GLY A 226 -3.61 16.97 -12.06
CA GLY A 226 -4.83 17.40 -11.36
C GLY A 226 -4.91 17.05 -9.87
N ALA A 227 -4.18 16.04 -9.39
CA ALA A 227 -4.09 15.69 -7.97
C ALA A 227 -2.69 15.16 -7.62
N GLN A 228 -2.31 15.34 -6.35
CA GLN A 228 -1.11 14.73 -5.78
C GLN A 228 -1.49 13.41 -5.11
N LEU A 229 -0.60 12.43 -5.15
CA LEU A 229 -0.71 11.21 -4.35
C LEU A 229 0.16 11.38 -3.09
N TYR A 230 -0.46 11.24 -1.93
CA TYR A 230 0.19 11.27 -0.64
C TYR A 230 0.21 9.88 -0.02
N GLN A 231 1.35 9.49 0.55
CA GLN A 231 1.52 8.17 1.15
C GLN A 231 2.36 8.27 2.41
N LEU A 232 1.77 7.93 3.55
CA LEU A 232 2.49 7.71 4.81
C LEU A 232 2.58 6.21 5.05
N GLN A 233 3.79 5.71 5.26
CA GLN A 233 4.06 4.30 5.45
C GLN A 233 4.89 4.06 6.70
N VAL A 234 4.54 3.00 7.42
CA VAL A 234 5.37 2.42 8.47
C VAL A 234 5.73 1.01 8.03
N SER A 235 7.01 0.66 8.09
CA SER A 235 7.50 -0.66 7.71
C SER A 235 8.38 -1.26 8.79
N LYS A 236 8.32 -2.57 8.98
CA LYS A 236 9.19 -3.32 9.89
C LYS A 236 9.80 -4.50 9.16
N GLN A 237 11.13 -4.61 9.19
CA GLN A 237 11.87 -5.68 8.53
C GLN A 237 12.36 -6.72 9.54
N ILE A 238 12.17 -8.00 9.20
CA ILE A 238 12.55 -9.14 10.02
C ILE A 238 13.38 -10.10 9.15
N PRO A 239 14.64 -10.42 9.52
CA PRO A 239 15.45 -11.40 8.80
C PRO A 239 14.80 -12.78 8.77
N ILE A 240 14.82 -13.45 7.62
CA ILE A 240 14.38 -14.84 7.50
C ILE A 240 15.53 -15.75 7.97
N LYS A 241 15.28 -16.50 9.07
CA LYS A 241 16.27 -17.39 9.68
C LYS A 241 16.10 -18.86 9.31
N SER A 242 14.90 -19.24 8.88
CA SER A 242 14.51 -20.60 8.53
C SER A 242 13.41 -20.55 7.47
N GLN A 243 13.06 -21.69 6.89
CA GLN A 243 11.95 -21.81 5.95
C GLN A 243 10.67 -21.21 6.56
N VAL A 244 10.00 -20.34 5.80
CA VAL A 244 8.73 -19.73 6.22
C VAL A 244 7.59 -20.71 5.89
N THR A 245 7.04 -21.36 6.91
CA THR A 245 5.93 -22.32 6.77
C THR A 245 4.57 -21.72 7.16
N SER A 246 4.57 -20.53 7.77
CA SER A 246 3.35 -19.80 8.08
C SER A 246 3.60 -18.31 8.03
N VAL A 247 2.61 -17.57 7.52
CA VAL A 247 2.57 -16.12 7.58
C VAL A 247 1.42 -15.72 8.47
N LYS A 248 1.74 -14.98 9.54
CA LYS A 248 0.76 -14.42 10.47
C LYS A 248 0.88 -12.90 10.45
N PRO A 249 0.14 -12.22 9.55
CA PRO A 249 0.30 -10.78 9.31
C PRO A 249 0.20 -9.94 10.58
N LEU A 250 -0.81 -10.22 11.40
CA LEU A 250 -1.12 -9.42 12.58
C LEU A 250 -0.04 -9.50 13.67
N GLU A 251 0.62 -10.65 13.83
CA GLU A 251 1.80 -10.79 14.70
C GLU A 251 2.97 -9.91 14.20
N LEU A 252 3.17 -9.82 12.88
CA LEU A 252 4.21 -8.98 12.29
C LEU A 252 3.91 -7.48 12.43
N LEU A 253 2.63 -7.10 12.44
CA LEU A 253 2.15 -5.75 12.71
C LEU A 253 2.13 -5.40 14.20
N GLY A 254 2.19 -6.41 15.09
CA GLY A 254 2.16 -6.23 16.54
C GLY A 254 0.77 -5.91 17.11
N VAL A 255 -0.30 -6.40 16.46
CA VAL A 255 -1.69 -6.23 16.87
C VAL A 255 -2.41 -7.59 16.89
N ASP A 256 -3.38 -7.78 17.78
CA ASP A 256 -4.16 -9.04 17.84
C ASP A 256 -5.34 -9.07 16.87
N LYS A 257 -5.76 -7.88 16.43
CA LYS A 257 -6.92 -7.63 15.58
C LYS A 257 -6.62 -6.43 14.71
N LEU A 258 -6.93 -6.55 13.41
CA LEU A 258 -6.85 -5.44 12.47
C LEU A 258 -8.27 -4.98 12.17
N GLU A 259 -8.58 -3.74 12.53
CA GLU A 259 -9.88 -3.12 12.34
C GLU A 259 -9.86 -2.20 11.12
N LYS A 260 -10.98 -2.13 10.40
CA LYS A 260 -11.22 -1.05 9.44
C LYS A 260 -11.36 0.26 10.19
N SER A 261 -10.86 1.35 9.62
CA SER A 261 -11.13 2.67 10.17
C SER A 261 -12.65 2.96 10.13
N SER A 262 -13.18 3.49 11.23
CA SER A 262 -14.57 3.98 11.30
C SER A 262 -14.81 5.20 10.40
N TYR A 263 -13.76 5.78 9.82
CA TYR A 263 -13.84 6.78 8.75
C TYR A 263 -14.70 6.31 7.57
N PHE A 264 -14.74 5.01 7.32
CA PHE A 264 -15.51 4.41 6.23
C PHE A 264 -16.96 4.08 6.62
N ASP A 265 -17.40 4.30 7.86
CA ASP A 265 -18.75 3.90 8.33
C ASP A 265 -19.88 4.73 7.68
N VAL A 266 -19.54 5.83 7.01
CA VAL A 266 -20.49 6.66 6.25
C VAL A 266 -21.02 5.97 4.99
N GLY A 267 -20.45 4.82 4.59
CA GLY A 267 -20.87 4.10 3.39
C GLY A 267 -20.23 2.73 3.25
N PHE A 268 -20.38 2.12 2.07
CA PHE A 268 -19.82 0.80 1.79
C PHE A 268 -18.56 0.92 0.92
N PHE A 269 -17.39 0.91 1.59
CA PHE A 269 -16.06 1.05 0.98
C PHE A 269 -15.20 -0.22 1.13
N PRO A 270 -15.58 -1.35 0.50
CA PRO A 270 -14.95 -2.65 0.75
C PRO A 270 -13.50 -2.75 0.24
N LEU A 271 -13.06 -1.83 -0.62
CA LEU A 271 -11.72 -1.84 -1.25
C LEU A 271 -10.78 -0.75 -0.71
N ASN A 272 -11.24 0.03 0.28
CA ASN A 272 -10.44 1.09 0.88
C ASN A 272 -9.61 0.61 2.07
N SER A 273 -9.92 -0.57 2.63
CA SER A 273 -9.15 -1.24 3.68
C SER A 273 -8.76 -2.63 3.19
N ILE A 274 -7.46 -2.88 3.02
CA ILE A 274 -6.95 -4.13 2.44
C ILE A 274 -5.84 -4.70 3.31
N LEU A 275 -5.86 -6.00 3.56
CA LEU A 275 -4.71 -6.74 4.05
C LEU A 275 -4.24 -7.66 2.92
N ASP A 276 -2.96 -7.60 2.57
CA ASP A 276 -2.40 -8.43 1.53
C ASP A 276 -1.05 -9.04 1.91
N VAL A 277 -0.80 -10.24 1.38
CA VAL A 277 0.40 -11.04 1.62
C VAL A 277 0.98 -11.43 0.27
N THR A 278 2.27 -11.19 0.09
CA THR A 278 3.04 -11.66 -1.05
C THR A 278 4.24 -12.44 -0.58
N VAL A 279 4.45 -13.61 -1.16
CA VAL A 279 5.63 -14.45 -0.89
C VAL A 279 6.40 -14.61 -2.19
N ILE A 280 7.69 -14.30 -2.14
CA ILE A 280 8.68 -14.50 -3.19
C ILE A 280 9.70 -15.50 -2.64
N SER A 281 9.60 -16.73 -3.10
CA SER A 281 10.33 -17.89 -2.57
C SER A 281 11.39 -18.37 -3.56
N ASN A 282 12.49 -18.94 -3.05
CA ASN A 282 13.52 -19.55 -3.89
C ASN A 282 13.02 -20.83 -4.61
N GLN A 283 11.99 -21.47 -4.07
CA GLN A 283 11.36 -22.68 -4.60
C GLN A 283 9.86 -22.46 -4.80
N ASN A 284 9.20 -23.35 -5.54
CA ASN A 284 7.74 -23.30 -5.62
C ASN A 284 7.13 -23.54 -4.24
N VAL A 285 6.24 -22.64 -3.84
CA VAL A 285 5.47 -22.71 -2.60
C VAL A 285 3.98 -22.64 -2.94
N ALA A 286 3.16 -23.34 -2.16
CA ALA A 286 1.70 -23.32 -2.21
C ALA A 286 1.17 -22.72 -0.91
N ILE A 287 0.02 -22.04 -0.99
CA ILE A 287 -0.82 -21.81 0.19
C ILE A 287 -1.55 -23.12 0.49
N THR A 288 -1.15 -23.81 1.56
CA THR A 288 -1.68 -25.14 1.92
C THR A 288 -2.88 -25.10 2.85
N SER A 289 -3.00 -24.02 3.62
CA SER A 289 -4.12 -23.78 4.49
C SER A 289 -4.23 -22.29 4.74
N HIS A 290 -5.42 -21.85 5.14
CA HIS A 290 -5.67 -20.48 5.51
C HIS A 290 -6.59 -20.42 6.71
N GLY A 291 -6.42 -19.36 7.48
CA GLY A 291 -7.44 -18.90 8.40
C GLY A 291 -8.63 -18.30 7.67
N GLY A 292 -9.74 -18.14 8.38
CA GLY A 292 -10.92 -17.45 7.89
C GLY A 292 -11.54 -18.12 6.65
N ASN A 293 -12.44 -17.39 5.99
CA ASN A 293 -13.15 -17.87 4.81
C ASN A 293 -12.40 -17.52 3.51
N LEU A 294 -12.74 -18.17 2.41
CA LEU A 294 -12.42 -17.69 1.06
C LEU A 294 -13.54 -16.77 0.58
N ALA A 295 -13.18 -15.62 0.00
CA ALA A 295 -14.15 -14.77 -0.65
C ALA A 295 -14.58 -15.40 -1.98
N PRO A 296 -15.85 -15.28 -2.39
CA PRO A 296 -16.31 -15.79 -3.68
C PRO A 296 -15.62 -15.02 -4.81
N THR A 297 -15.09 -15.73 -5.80
CA THR A 297 -14.34 -15.14 -6.92
C THR A 297 -14.93 -15.49 -8.28
N THR A 298 -14.61 -14.67 -9.28
CA THR A 298 -14.88 -14.89 -10.69
C THR A 298 -13.61 -14.61 -11.48
N ILE A 299 -13.38 -15.35 -12.57
CA ILE A 299 -12.21 -15.15 -13.42
C ILE A 299 -12.56 -14.11 -14.49
N LYS A 300 -11.76 -13.05 -14.58
CA LYS A 300 -11.82 -12.08 -15.68
C LYS A 300 -10.40 -11.80 -16.16
N ASP A 301 -10.19 -11.88 -17.47
CA ASP A 301 -8.88 -11.68 -18.11
C ASP A 301 -7.75 -12.53 -17.50
N GLY A 302 -8.08 -13.76 -17.09
CA GLY A 302 -7.15 -14.69 -16.47
C GLY A 302 -6.81 -14.40 -15.00
N GLN A 303 -7.52 -13.49 -14.33
CA GLN A 303 -7.31 -13.14 -12.93
C GLN A 303 -8.55 -13.44 -12.08
N LYS A 304 -8.35 -13.92 -10.84
CA LYS A 304 -9.41 -14.13 -9.85
C LYS A 304 -9.77 -12.78 -9.20
N LEU A 305 -10.99 -12.32 -9.44
CA LEU A 305 -11.54 -11.10 -8.84
C LEU A 305 -12.70 -11.44 -7.90
N PRO A 306 -12.97 -10.65 -6.85
CA PRO A 306 -14.13 -10.88 -5.99
C PRO A 306 -15.45 -10.81 -6.79
N ALA A 307 -16.29 -11.84 -6.65
CA ALA A 307 -17.62 -11.90 -7.24
C ALA A 307 -18.68 -11.21 -6.37
N ASP A 308 -18.45 -11.16 -5.05
CA ASP A 308 -19.30 -10.47 -4.07
C ASP A 308 -18.42 -9.70 -3.08
N LEU A 309 -18.44 -8.37 -3.18
CA LEU A 309 -17.65 -7.49 -2.31
C LEU A 309 -18.17 -7.42 -0.88
N THR A 310 -19.35 -7.97 -0.58
CA THR A 310 -19.94 -7.97 0.77
C THR A 310 -19.43 -9.11 1.64
N LYS A 311 -18.81 -10.13 1.04
CA LYS A 311 -18.28 -11.30 1.73
C LYS A 311 -16.83 -11.09 2.10
N SER A 312 -16.51 -11.32 3.37
CA SER A 312 -15.14 -11.34 3.83
C SER A 312 -14.43 -12.63 3.42
N GLY A 313 -13.10 -12.55 3.28
CA GLY A 313 -12.27 -13.72 3.07
C GLY A 313 -11.08 -13.49 2.17
N TRP A 314 -10.25 -14.53 2.05
CA TRP A 314 -9.07 -14.54 1.21
C TRP A 314 -9.41 -14.71 -0.27
N ILE A 315 -8.63 -14.02 -1.10
CA ILE A 315 -8.55 -14.18 -2.56
C ILE A 315 -7.09 -14.49 -2.85
N MET A 316 -6.81 -15.67 -3.40
CA MET A 316 -5.45 -16.15 -3.63
C MET A 316 -5.20 -16.31 -5.12
N ASP A 317 -4.29 -15.50 -5.65
CA ASP A 317 -3.97 -15.48 -7.08
C ASP A 317 -2.59 -14.88 -7.37
N PRO A 318 -1.58 -15.67 -7.77
CA PRO A 318 -1.57 -17.14 -7.79
C PRO A 318 -1.39 -17.72 -6.38
N GLU A 319 -1.96 -18.91 -6.15
CA GLU A 319 -1.84 -19.65 -4.88
C GLU A 319 -0.66 -20.65 -4.86
N TYR A 320 -0.01 -20.85 -6.00
CA TYR A 320 1.16 -21.72 -6.16
C TYR A 320 2.20 -21.11 -7.11
N GLY A 321 3.48 -21.25 -6.76
CA GLY A 321 4.62 -20.88 -7.60
C GLY A 321 5.76 -20.28 -6.79
N GLN A 322 6.75 -19.71 -7.47
CA GLN A 322 7.84 -18.97 -6.80
C GLN A 322 7.41 -17.59 -6.32
N ARG A 323 6.26 -17.10 -6.81
CA ARG A 323 5.58 -15.91 -6.33
C ARG A 323 4.13 -16.29 -6.11
N ILE A 324 3.64 -16.10 -4.90
CA ILE A 324 2.22 -16.26 -4.55
C ILE A 324 1.69 -14.98 -3.93
N SER A 325 0.38 -14.76 -4.06
CA SER A 325 -0.29 -13.59 -3.50
C SER A 325 -1.64 -13.96 -2.92
N ALA A 326 -1.96 -13.35 -1.77
CA ALA A 326 -3.24 -13.49 -1.09
C ALA A 326 -3.71 -12.12 -0.59
N ILE A 327 -4.96 -11.79 -0.87
CA ILE A 327 -5.61 -10.54 -0.43
C ILE A 327 -6.78 -10.93 0.46
N TYR A 328 -6.83 -10.39 1.67
CA TYR A 328 -7.99 -10.51 2.56
C TYR A 328 -8.94 -9.34 2.33
N LEU A 329 -10.13 -9.66 1.85
CA LEU A 329 -11.23 -8.72 1.73
C LEU A 329 -12.02 -8.70 3.04
N PHE A 330 -12.25 -7.52 3.61
CA PHE A 330 -13.06 -7.39 4.82
C PHE A 330 -14.57 -7.51 4.53
N GLY A 331 -15.00 -7.14 3.33
CA GLY A 331 -16.42 -7.10 2.97
C GLY A 331 -17.23 -6.24 3.93
N LYS A 332 -18.27 -6.82 4.54
CA LYS A 332 -19.08 -6.19 5.59
C LYS A 332 -18.51 -6.33 7.00
N ASP A 333 -17.50 -7.18 7.19
CA ASP A 333 -16.86 -7.31 8.50
C ASP A 333 -16.04 -6.05 8.78
N THR A 334 -15.98 -5.66 10.04
CA THR A 334 -15.24 -4.47 10.49
C THR A 334 -13.81 -4.80 10.92
N SER A 335 -13.45 -6.08 10.95
CA SER A 335 -12.16 -6.51 11.47
C SER A 335 -11.79 -7.95 11.10
N VAL A 336 -10.52 -8.28 11.24
CA VAL A 336 -9.98 -9.64 11.13
C VAL A 336 -9.06 -9.95 12.33
N SER A 337 -9.12 -11.17 12.85
CA SER A 337 -8.24 -11.65 13.92
C SER A 337 -6.97 -12.31 13.40
N THR A 338 -5.97 -12.51 14.26
CA THR A 338 -4.72 -13.22 13.92
C THR A 338 -4.98 -14.59 13.29
N ASP A 339 -5.89 -15.37 13.87
CA ASP A 339 -6.21 -16.72 13.36
C ASP A 339 -6.85 -16.64 11.98
N GLN A 340 -7.80 -15.72 11.77
CA GLN A 340 -8.46 -15.54 10.47
C GLN A 340 -7.51 -15.03 9.38
N ALA A 341 -6.52 -14.21 9.76
CA ALA A 341 -5.55 -13.63 8.85
C ALA A 341 -4.33 -14.56 8.59
N SER A 342 -4.27 -15.75 9.19
CA SER A 342 -3.12 -16.63 9.05
C SER A 342 -3.10 -17.37 7.71
N LEU A 343 -1.92 -17.61 7.17
CA LEU A 343 -1.69 -18.48 6.01
C LEU A 343 -0.66 -19.54 6.37
N THR A 344 -0.86 -20.76 5.87
CA THR A 344 0.12 -21.85 5.94
C THR A 344 0.71 -22.07 4.56
N LEU A 345 2.03 -22.21 4.53
CA LEU A 345 2.81 -22.41 3.32
C LEU A 345 3.38 -23.83 3.29
N GLY A 346 3.41 -24.43 2.12
CA GLY A 346 4.01 -25.75 1.91
C GLY A 346 4.36 -26.00 0.45
N ASN A 347 4.82 -27.22 0.14
CA ASN A 347 5.38 -27.52 -1.18
C ASN A 347 4.41 -28.30 -2.09
N THR A 348 3.20 -28.57 -1.60
CA THR A 348 2.15 -29.33 -2.28
C THR A 348 0.85 -28.54 -2.26
N ILE A 349 0.12 -28.47 -3.36
CA ILE A 349 -1.23 -27.88 -3.37
C ILE A 349 -2.16 -28.82 -2.58
N PRO A 350 -3.02 -28.32 -1.67
CA PRO A 350 -4.03 -29.13 -1.01
C PRO A 350 -4.90 -29.84 -2.06
N SER A 351 -5.02 -31.16 -1.95
CA SER A 351 -6.03 -31.90 -2.71
C SER A 351 -7.38 -31.66 -2.06
N ASP A 352 -8.08 -30.60 -2.44
CA ASP A 352 -9.52 -30.56 -2.25
C ASP A 352 -10.23 -29.82 -3.40
N ASN A 353 -11.22 -30.52 -3.96
CA ASN A 353 -12.14 -30.16 -5.05
C ASN A 353 -11.57 -30.09 -6.47
N GLN A 354 -11.50 -31.28 -7.10
CA GLN A 354 -11.64 -31.44 -8.54
C GLN A 354 -12.90 -30.70 -9.02
N ASN A 355 -12.70 -29.55 -9.66
CA ASN A 355 -13.44 -29.21 -10.87
C ASN A 355 -12.41 -28.82 -11.92
N ASN A 356 -12.29 -29.69 -12.93
CA ASN A 356 -11.38 -29.59 -14.06
C ASN A 356 -11.33 -28.16 -14.61
N THR A 357 -10.21 -27.49 -14.37
CA THR A 357 -9.81 -26.33 -15.18
C THR A 357 -8.37 -26.57 -15.61
N THR A 358 -8.19 -26.81 -16.91
CA THR A 358 -6.91 -27.06 -17.56
C THR A 358 -5.97 -25.88 -17.31
N ILE A 359 -4.91 -26.13 -16.55
CA ILE A 359 -3.86 -25.14 -16.24
C ILE A 359 -3.04 -24.94 -17.51
N SER A 360 -3.14 -23.74 -18.10
CA SER A 360 -2.23 -23.29 -19.15
C SER A 360 -1.00 -22.71 -18.46
N THR A 361 0.13 -23.41 -18.50
CA THR A 361 1.43 -22.88 -18.06
C THR A 361 1.96 -21.83 -19.03
N PRO A 362 2.21 -20.57 -18.62
CA PRO A 362 3.06 -19.67 -19.38
C PRO A 362 4.52 -19.90 -19.00
N THR A 363 5.36 -19.95 -20.03
CA THR A 363 6.82 -20.10 -19.98
C THR A 363 7.50 -18.99 -19.17
N PRO A 364 8.49 -19.29 -18.31
CA PRO A 364 9.19 -18.30 -17.53
C PRO A 364 10.26 -17.57 -18.37
N SER A 365 10.20 -16.24 -18.44
CA SER A 365 11.33 -15.42 -18.90
C SER A 365 12.14 -14.94 -17.69
N ALA A 366 13.39 -15.40 -17.61
CA ALA A 366 14.36 -15.00 -16.60
C ALA A 366 15.00 -13.63 -16.92
N GLN A 367 15.18 -12.79 -15.89
CA GLN A 367 16.41 -12.01 -15.75
C GLN A 367 16.59 -11.59 -14.27
N ASN A 368 17.75 -11.93 -13.73
CA ASN A 368 18.19 -11.62 -12.37
C ASN A 368 18.94 -10.27 -12.39
N ASN A 369 18.56 -9.30 -11.55
CA ASN A 369 19.55 -8.44 -10.87
C ASN A 369 18.97 -7.66 -9.68
N TYR A 370 19.79 -7.59 -8.62
CA TYR A 370 19.44 -7.37 -7.22
C TYR A 370 19.98 -6.02 -6.75
N SER A 371 19.12 -5.04 -6.40
CA SER A 371 19.42 -3.88 -5.51
C SER A 371 18.26 -2.86 -5.49
N MET A 372 17.17 -3.10 -4.72
CA MET A 372 16.08 -2.12 -4.60
C MET A 372 15.09 -2.38 -3.44
N TYR A 373 15.39 -2.00 -2.20
CA TYR A 373 14.50 -2.35 -1.07
C TYR A 373 14.21 -1.23 -0.07
N ALA A 374 13.79 -0.08 -0.59
CA ALA A 374 13.29 1.02 0.24
C ALA A 374 11.90 1.55 -0.17
N LEU A 375 11.27 1.04 -1.26
CA LEU A 375 10.06 1.66 -1.82
C LEU A 375 8.94 0.68 -2.21
N ILE A 376 9.03 -0.60 -1.81
CA ILE A 376 8.09 -1.65 -2.25
C ILE A 376 6.69 -1.51 -1.62
N GLY A 377 6.56 -0.92 -0.44
CA GLY A 377 5.25 -0.78 0.19
C GLY A 377 4.32 0.25 -0.50
N ILE A 378 4.85 1.15 -1.34
CA ILE A 378 4.09 2.25 -1.96
C ILE A 378 3.14 1.76 -3.07
N VAL A 379 3.45 0.64 -3.75
CA VAL A 379 2.74 0.27 -4.99
C VAL A 379 1.92 -1.02 -4.88
N ALA A 380 2.28 -1.96 -3.99
CA ALA A 380 1.54 -3.22 -3.82
C ALA A 380 0.08 -2.98 -3.36
N ALA A 381 -0.12 -2.03 -2.45
CA ALA A 381 -1.43 -1.59 -1.97
C ALA A 381 -2.29 -0.89 -3.05
N GLY A 382 -1.63 -0.17 -3.96
CA GLY A 382 -2.28 0.64 -4.98
C GLY A 382 -2.72 -0.17 -6.20
N GLY A 383 -1.82 -0.98 -6.75
CA GLY A 383 -1.96 -1.60 -8.06
C GLY A 383 -3.06 -2.65 -8.15
N ALA A 384 -3.19 -3.54 -7.17
CA ALA A 384 -4.20 -4.59 -7.20
C ALA A 384 -5.63 -4.01 -7.13
N ALA A 385 -5.89 -3.03 -6.27
CA ALA A 385 -7.21 -2.42 -6.14
C ALA A 385 -7.53 -1.38 -7.23
N ILE A 386 -6.53 -0.72 -7.81
CA ILE A 386 -6.70 0.17 -8.97
C ILE A 386 -6.96 -0.66 -10.25
N TYR A 387 -6.29 -1.79 -10.43
CA TYR A 387 -6.53 -2.71 -11.55
C TYR A 387 -7.93 -3.33 -11.49
N LEU A 388 -8.43 -3.64 -10.29
CA LEU A 388 -9.79 -4.15 -10.06
C LEU A 388 -10.91 -3.20 -10.53
N PHE A 389 -10.66 -1.88 -10.62
CA PHE A 389 -11.69 -0.89 -10.94
C PHE A 389 -11.52 -0.19 -12.29
N LEU A 390 -10.29 -0.02 -12.80
CA LEU A 390 -10.06 0.78 -14.01
C LEU A 390 -10.50 0.12 -15.33
N LYS A 391 -10.87 -1.17 -15.37
CA LYS A 391 -11.41 -1.80 -16.59
C LYS A 391 -12.93 -1.60 -16.78
N ARG A 392 -13.60 -0.82 -15.91
CA ARG A 392 -15.05 -0.58 -16.01
C ARG A 392 -15.46 0.75 -16.66
N ARG A 393 -14.56 1.41 -17.40
CA ARG A 393 -14.91 2.48 -18.34
C ARG A 393 -14.28 2.26 -19.70
#